data_AF-A0A291RQG1-F1
#
_entry.id   AF-A0A291RQG1-F1
#
_cell.length_a   1.000
_cell.length_b   1.000
_cell.length_c   1.000
_cell.angle_alpha   90.00
_cell.angle_beta   90.00
_cell.angle_gamma   90.00
#
_symmetry.space_group_name_H-M   'P 1'
#
loop_
_entity.id
_entity.type
_entity.pdbx_description
1 polymer ?
#
loop_
_entity_poly.entity_id
_entity_poly.type
_entity_poly.pdbx_seq_one_letter_code
_entity_poly.pdbx_strand_id
1 'polypeptide(L)' 'MSTTCPACSWPSPMLVSSHGSVRYLRCVCGKWLVAHRGGISLVAGRAKCVETPAVEHLELIPLPEERNS' A
#
# COMPACT_ATOMS: atom_id res chain seq x y z
N MET A 1 24.93 -9.63 0.45
CA MET A 1 24.26 -8.98 -0.70
C MET A 1 23.73 -7.65 -0.22
N SER A 2 24.21 -6.55 -0.80
CA SER A 2 23.92 -5.18 -0.40
C SER A 2 22.45 -4.85 -0.67
N THR A 3 21.72 -4.42 0.36
CA THR A 3 20.29 -4.09 0.23
C THR A 3 20.11 -2.64 -0.23
N THR A 4 20.86 -2.21 -1.24
CA THR A 4 20.86 -0.80 -1.65
C THR A 4 19.54 -0.42 -2.30
N CYS A 5 19.00 0.75 -1.94
CA CYS A 5 17.81 1.28 -2.60
C CYS A 5 18.12 1.63 -4.06
N PRO A 6 17.45 1.04 -5.06
CA PRO A 6 17.71 1.32 -6.48
C PRO A 6 17.27 2.73 -6.92
N ALA A 7 16.53 3.47 -6.08
CA ALA A 7 16.06 4.82 -6.41
C ALA A 7 17.00 5.94 -5.96
N CYS A 8 17.74 5.76 -4.87
CA CYS A 8 18.59 6.81 -4.30
C CYS A 8 19.97 6.30 -3.85
N SER A 9 20.29 5.05 -4.18
CA SER A 9 21.55 4.39 -3.85
C SER A 9 21.88 4.32 -2.35
N TRP A 10 20.89 4.49 -1.46
CA TRP A 10 21.10 4.41 -0.02
C TRP A 10 21.35 2.96 0.42
N PRO A 11 22.45 2.66 1.13
CA PRO A 11 22.90 1.29 1.37
C PRO A 11 22.17 0.55 2.49
N SER A 12 21.49 1.27 3.39
CA SER A 12 20.84 0.67 4.58
C SER A 12 19.38 1.11 4.74
N PRO A 13 18.44 0.54 3.94
CA PRO A 13 17.02 0.73 4.15
C PRO A 13 16.57 0.08 5.47
N MET A 14 15.65 0.73 6.18
CA MET A 14 15.14 0.25 7.46
C MET A 14 14.15 -0.90 7.26
N LEU A 15 14.30 -2.00 8.01
CA LEU A 15 13.31 -3.09 8.03
C LEU A 15 12.06 -2.66 8.81
N VAL A 16 10.89 -2.80 8.17
CA VAL A 16 9.59 -2.48 8.78
C VAL A 16 8.83 -3.75 9.16
N SER A 17 8.83 -4.76 8.28
CA SER A 17 8.14 -6.03 8.54
C SER A 17 8.78 -7.18 7.78
N SER A 18 8.55 -8.41 8.24
CA SER A 18 9.00 -9.64 7.58
C SER A 18 7.90 -10.70 7.60
N HIS A 19 7.67 -11.31 6.44
CA HIS A 19 6.71 -12.40 6.23
C HIS A 19 7.39 -13.53 5.47
N GLY A 20 7.79 -14.58 6.20
CA GLY A 20 8.54 -15.70 5.64
C GLY A 20 9.85 -15.24 4.98
N SER A 21 10.00 -15.52 3.68
CA SER A 21 11.18 -15.11 2.89
C SER A 21 11.13 -13.68 2.36
N VAL A 22 10.07 -12.93 2.68
CA VAL A 22 9.83 -11.57 2.19
C VAL A 22 10.07 -10.57 3.32
N ARG A 23 10.81 -9.50 3.04
CA ARG A 23 11.09 -8.39 3.97
C ARG A 23 10.66 -7.08 3.34
N TYR A 24 9.88 -6.31 4.08
CA TYR A 24 9.42 -4.99 3.69
C TYR A 24 10.34 -3.96 4.33
N LEU A 25 11.01 -3.17 3.50
CA LEU A 25 11.96 -2.15 3.91
C LEU A 25 11.47 -0.76 3.51
N ARG A 26 11.88 0.25 4.27
CA ARG A 26 11.64 1.66 3.97
C ARG A 26 12.95 2.40 3.78
N CYS A 27 13.07 3.09 2.67
CA CYS A 27 14.23 3.92 2.39
C CYS A 27 14.05 5.34 2.94
N VAL A 28 15.17 6.02 3.24
CA VAL A 28 15.20 7.44 3.62
C VAL A 28 14.64 8.38 2.55
N CYS A 29 14.65 7.96 1.28
CA CYS A 29 14.02 8.70 0.17
C CYS A 29 12.49 8.55 0.12
N GLY A 30 11.87 7.88 1.09
CA GLY A 30 10.43 7.71 1.21
C GLY A 30 9.84 6.55 0.39
N LYS A 31 10.63 5.86 -0.43
CA LYS A 31 10.15 4.69 -1.18
C LYS A 31 10.12 3.42 -0.35
N TRP A 32 9.13 2.58 -0.64
CA TRP A 32 9.01 1.23 -0.11
C TRP A 32 9.74 0.23 -0.99
N LEU A 33 10.37 -0.75 -0.35
CA LEU A 33 11.19 -1.77 -0.97
C LEU A 33 10.75 -3.14 -0.46
N VAL A 34 10.79 -4.15 -1.32
CA VAL A 34 10.56 -5.55 -0.94
C VAL A 34 11.80 -6.35 -1.27
N ALA A 35 12.43 -6.90 -0.22
CA ALA A 35 13.54 -7.83 -0.35
C ALA A 35 13.03 -9.27 -0.26
N HIS A 36 13.41 -10.10 -1.23
CA HIS A 36 13.11 -11.53 -1.29
C HIS A 36 14.35 -12.28 -1.78
N ARG A 37 14.28 -13.61 -1.90
CA ARG A 37 15.43 -14.44 -2.35
C ARG A 37 16.03 -14.01 -3.70
N GLY A 38 15.24 -13.40 -4.58
CA GLY A 38 15.66 -12.92 -5.89
C GLY A 38 16.25 -11.51 -5.92
N GLY A 39 16.32 -10.80 -4.79
CA GLY A 39 16.85 -9.44 -4.70
C GLY A 39 15.86 -8.43 -4.11
N ILE A 40 16.03 -7.16 -4.48
CA ILE A 40 15.20 -6.05 -4.01
C ILE A 40 14.43 -5.44 -5.17
N SER A 41 13.13 -5.26 -4.95
CA SER A 41 12.24 -4.58 -5.89
C SER A 41 11.64 -3.33 -5.24
N LEU A 42 11.50 -2.26 -6.02
CA LEU A 42 10.70 -1.11 -5.62
C LEU A 42 9.24 -1.52 -5.56
N VAL A 43 8.57 -1.18 -4.47
CA VAL A 43 7.12 -1.17 -4.47
C VAL A 43 6.71 0.06 -5.26
N ALA A 44 6.43 -0.12 -6.56
CA ALA A 44 5.76 0.92 -7.34
C ALA A 44 4.43 1.19 -6.63
N GLY A 45 4.32 2.35 -5.99
CA GLY A 45 3.16 2.70 -5.21
C GLY A 45 1.92 2.51 -6.06
N ARG A 46 0.90 1.85 -5.51
CA ARG A 46 -0.48 2.15 -5.89
C ARG A 46 -0.74 3.61 -5.50
N ALA A 47 -0.20 4.54 -6.26
CA ALA A 47 -0.58 5.95 -6.27
C ALA A 47 -1.66 6.19 -7.33
N LYS A 48 -2.39 5.14 -7.72
CA LYS A 48 -3.83 5.28 -7.86
C LYS A 48 -4.43 4.77 -6.56
N CYS A 49 -4.62 5.67 -5.59
CA CYS A 49 -6.00 5.84 -5.19
C CYS A 49 -6.70 6.10 -6.51
N VAL A 50 -7.34 5.08 -7.09
CA VAL A 50 -8.51 5.41 -7.88
C VAL A 50 -9.32 6.17 -6.84
N GLU A 51 -9.38 7.50 -6.97
CA GLU A 51 -10.60 8.17 -6.59
C GLU A 51 -11.67 7.31 -7.24
N THR A 52 -12.24 6.39 -6.46
CA THR A 52 -13.59 5.96 -6.74
C THR A 52 -14.28 7.31 -6.91
N PRO A 53 -14.77 7.67 -8.11
CA PRO A 53 -15.59 8.86 -8.21
C PRO A 53 -16.56 8.73 -7.05
N ALA A 54 -16.58 9.76 -6.19
CA ALA A 54 -17.40 9.77 -4.99
C ALA A 54 -18.74 9.16 -5.41
N VAL A 55 -19.03 7.95 -4.93
CA VAL A 55 -20.28 7.30 -5.27
C VAL A 55 -21.29 8.15 -4.53
N GLU A 56 -21.83 9.15 -5.21
CA GLU A 56 -23.04 9.89 -4.84
C GLU A 56 -24.25 8.95 -4.93
N HIS A 57 -24.12 7.74 -4.41
CA HIS A 57 -25.19 6.79 -4.22
C HIS A 57 -24.99 6.11 -2.86
N LEU A 58 -24.77 6.93 -1.83
CA LEU A 58 -25.36 6.63 -0.53
C LEU A 58 -26.86 6.88 -0.66
N GLU A 59 -27.56 6.03 -1.40
CA GLU A 59 -29.02 5.99 -1.33
C GLU A 59 -29.35 5.66 0.12
N LEU A 60 -29.86 6.67 0.83
CA LEU A 60 -30.61 6.45 2.05
C LEU A 60 -31.64 5.39 1.74
N ILE A 61 -31.47 4.21 2.33
CA ILE A 61 -32.49 3.16 2.31
C ILE A 61 -33.75 3.80 2.90
N PRO A 62 -34.85 3.99 2.14
CA PRO A 62 -36.07 4.51 2.71
C PRO A 62 -36.57 3.48 3.73
N LEU A 63 -36.78 3.92 4.97
CA LEU A 63 -37.48 3.09 5.95
C LEU A 63 -38.92 2.89 5.45
N PRO A 64 -39.46 1.66 5.42
CA PRO A 64 -40.85 1.44 5.06
C PRO A 64 -41.76 2.16 6.07
N GLU A 65 -42.61 3.07 5.58
CA GLU A 65 -43.78 3.53 6.32
C GLU A 65 -44.82 2.41 6.34
N GLU A 66 -44.72 1.51 7.31
CA GLU A 66 -45.75 0.52 7.56
C GLU A 66 -46.87 1.07 8.44
N ARG A 67 -47.87 1.61 7.72
CA ARG A 67 -49.26 1.13 7.76
C ARG A 67 -50.05 1.35 9.06
N ASN A 68 -50.83 2.43 9.04
CA ASN A 68 -52.21 2.59 9.54
C ASN A 68 -52.73 1.60 10.60
N SER A 69 -53.00 2.09 11.80
CA SER A 69 -54.08 1.61 12.69
C SER A 69 -54.61 2.77 13.52
#